data_AF-A0A442T4D3-F1
#
_entry.id   AF-A0A442T4D3-F1
#
_cell.length_a   1.000
_cell.length_b   1.000
_cell.length_c   1.000
_cell.angle_alpha   90.00
_cell.angle_beta   90.00
_cell.angle_gamma   90.00
#
_symmetry.space_group_name_H-M   'P 1'
#
loop_
_entity.id
_entity.type
_entity.pdbx_description
1 polymer ?
#
loop_
_entity_poly.entity_id
_entity_poly.type
_entity_poly.pdbx_seq_one_letter_code
_entity_poly.pdbx_strand_id
1 'polypeptide(L)'
;EELGHAGDDEAVTDLVDELGQLSAAAGIVETLTGAFAAAERHGFGRNFGSWLADAMLAQRLGWRHAVPLLGAQPASGRNRRGVRPGTTSPTERDQAPGPERVQGLLLAQARAALRAIDLSTELGRRAERLLAVAPKLRAKRADRVVEKLLSDDALVASQEIAGMSDRGLRRLFDRLVELGAVRELSGRTTFRIYGL
;
A
#
# COMPACT_ATOMS: atom_id res chain seq x y z
N GLU A 1 29.85 11.66 -22.98
CA GLU A 1 29.66 11.66 -21.52
C GLU A 1 29.47 13.09 -21.07
N GLU A 2 28.90 13.30 -19.88
CA GLU A 2 28.59 14.61 -19.28
C GLU A 2 27.21 15.22 -19.65
N LEU A 3 26.16 14.46 -19.35
CA LEU A 3 24.89 15.06 -18.93
C LEU A 3 25.08 15.40 -17.44
N GLY A 4 24.97 16.68 -17.06
CA GLY A 4 25.32 17.22 -15.74
C GLY A 4 24.56 16.64 -14.54
N HIS A 5 24.83 15.38 -14.20
CA HIS A 5 24.23 14.60 -13.11
C HIS A 5 25.10 14.53 -11.85
N ALA A 6 26.29 15.13 -11.86
CA ALA A 6 27.21 15.06 -10.70
C ALA A 6 26.57 15.58 -9.40
N GLY A 7 25.70 16.60 -9.48
CA GLY A 7 24.97 17.11 -8.32
C GLY A 7 23.80 16.24 -7.85
N ASP A 8 23.24 15.40 -8.74
CA ASP A 8 22.19 14.45 -8.36
C ASP A 8 22.80 13.22 -7.65
N ASP A 9 23.99 12.76 -8.07
CA ASP A 9 24.67 11.61 -7.47
C ASP A 9 25.17 11.88 -6.04
N GLU A 10 25.66 13.10 -5.76
CA GLU A 10 26.05 13.51 -4.41
C GLU A 10 24.83 13.59 -3.48
N ALA A 11 23.74 14.22 -3.92
CA ALA A 11 22.49 14.30 -3.16
C ALA A 11 21.86 12.92 -2.88
N VAL A 12 21.97 11.98 -3.82
CA VAL A 12 21.56 10.58 -3.60
C VAL A 12 22.45 9.91 -2.56
N THR A 13 23.78 10.09 -2.64
CA THR A 13 24.73 9.50 -1.71
C THR A 13 24.50 10.01 -0.28
N ASP A 14 24.36 11.32 -0.11
CA ASP A 14 24.08 11.94 1.18
C ASP A 14 22.74 11.47 1.77
N LEU A 15 21.72 11.32 0.94
CA LEU A 15 20.43 10.77 1.36
C LEU A 15 20.57 9.32 1.83
N VAL A 16 21.33 8.49 1.11
CA VAL A 16 21.55 7.08 1.49
C VAL A 16 22.28 6.99 2.84
N ASP A 17 23.31 7.81 3.05
CA ASP A 17 24.05 7.85 4.31
C ASP A 17 23.17 8.29 5.47
N GLU A 18 22.35 9.32 5.28
CA GLU A 18 21.39 9.78 6.28
C GLU A 18 20.33 8.71 6.60
N LEU A 19 19.77 8.04 5.58
CA LEU A 19 18.83 6.93 5.79
C LEU A 19 19.49 5.76 6.54
N GLY A 20 20.77 5.49 6.28
CA GLY A 20 21.56 4.51 7.02
C GLY A 20 21.62 4.82 8.51
N GLN A 21 21.91 6.08 8.86
CA GLN A 21 21.93 6.56 10.26
C GLN A 21 20.54 6.47 10.91
N LEU A 22 19.49 6.88 10.20
CA LEU A 22 18.12 6.80 10.68
C LEU A 22 17.68 5.35 10.91
N SER A 23 18.13 4.40 10.09
CA SER A 23 17.80 2.97 10.26
C SER A 23 18.36 2.39 11.57
N ALA A 24 19.49 2.93 12.04
CA ALA A 24 20.12 2.56 13.30
C ALA A 24 19.47 3.24 14.53
N ALA A 25 18.61 4.24 14.32
CA ALA A 25 17.90 4.92 15.40
C ALA A 25 16.91 3.98 16.12
N ALA A 26 16.71 4.23 17.41
CA ALA A 26 15.83 3.40 18.23
C ALA A 26 14.33 3.67 17.97
N GLY A 27 13.96 4.92 17.65
CA GLY A 27 12.57 5.34 17.53
C GLY A 27 11.99 5.16 16.13
N ILE A 28 10.88 4.40 16.01
CA ILE A 28 10.14 4.26 14.74
C ILE A 28 9.65 5.64 14.26
N VAL A 29 9.03 6.43 15.13
CA VAL A 29 8.53 7.77 14.76
C VAL A 29 9.65 8.65 14.22
N GLU A 30 10.77 8.73 14.94
CA GLU A 30 11.95 9.49 14.55
C GLU A 30 12.48 9.05 13.18
N THR A 31 12.63 7.74 12.99
CA THR A 31 13.07 7.14 11.71
C THR A 31 12.19 7.59 10.55
N LEU A 32 10.86 7.51 10.70
CA LEU A 32 9.91 7.82 9.63
C LEU A 32 9.84 9.32 9.33
N THR A 33 9.82 10.15 10.37
CA THR A 33 9.80 11.61 10.20
C THR A 33 11.13 12.12 9.67
N GLY A 34 12.24 11.49 10.05
CA GLY A 34 13.58 11.78 9.55
C GLY A 34 13.73 11.40 8.08
N ALA A 35 13.26 10.23 7.67
CA ALA A 35 13.30 9.79 6.27
C ALA A 35 12.52 10.73 5.35
N PHE A 36 11.34 11.13 5.80
CA PHE A 36 10.52 12.10 5.10
C PHE A 36 11.24 13.46 5.00
N ALA A 37 11.86 13.91 6.09
CA ALA A 37 12.59 15.18 6.13
C ALA A 37 13.85 15.17 5.27
N ALA A 38 14.62 14.08 5.27
CA ALA A 38 15.82 13.90 4.47
C ALA A 38 15.49 13.99 2.97
N ALA A 39 14.44 13.29 2.54
CA ALA A 39 13.99 13.34 1.15
C ALA A 39 13.57 14.76 0.71
N GLU A 40 12.93 15.54 1.58
CA GLU A 40 12.55 16.92 1.28
C GLU A 40 13.77 17.85 1.22
N ARG A 41 14.70 17.75 2.18
CA ARG A 41 15.94 18.56 2.20
C ARG A 41 16.83 18.31 0.99
N HIS A 42 16.92 17.05 0.55
CA HIS A 42 17.69 16.67 -0.64
C HIS A 42 16.92 16.88 -1.97
N GLY A 43 15.75 17.54 -1.94
CA GLY A 43 15.05 17.97 -3.14
C GLY A 43 14.20 16.92 -3.87
N PHE A 44 14.10 15.69 -3.36
CA PHE A 44 13.30 14.60 -3.96
C PHE A 44 11.78 14.77 -3.76
N GLY A 45 11.38 15.65 -2.84
CA GLY A 45 10.00 16.08 -2.64
C GLY A 45 9.10 15.09 -1.88
N ARG A 46 7.89 15.56 -1.59
CA ARG A 46 6.95 14.92 -0.65
C ARG A 46 6.56 13.49 -1.00
N ASN A 47 6.37 13.19 -2.28
CA ASN A 47 5.91 11.86 -2.71
C ASN A 47 6.99 10.82 -2.45
N PHE A 48 8.25 11.15 -2.80
CA PHE A 48 9.39 10.30 -2.53
C PHE A 48 9.66 10.19 -1.02
N GLY A 49 9.57 11.30 -0.27
CA GLY A 49 9.68 11.26 1.19
C GLY A 49 8.61 10.39 1.87
N SER A 50 7.38 10.43 1.38
CA SER A 50 6.29 9.55 1.87
C SER A 50 6.60 8.08 1.58
N TRP A 51 7.11 7.78 0.39
CA TRP A 51 7.50 6.43 -0.01
C TRP A 51 8.70 5.91 0.81
N LEU A 52 9.71 6.76 1.06
CA LEU A 52 10.85 6.40 1.91
C LEU A 52 10.43 6.11 3.35
N ALA A 53 9.52 6.91 3.90
CA ALA A 53 8.93 6.62 5.21
C ALA A 53 8.22 5.25 5.20
N ASP A 54 7.38 4.97 4.19
CA ASP A 54 6.71 3.67 4.06
C ASP A 54 7.72 2.50 3.92
N ALA A 55 8.84 2.71 3.21
CA ALA A 55 9.90 1.73 3.06
C ALA A 55 10.68 1.47 4.36
N MET A 56 11.01 2.53 5.11
CA MET A 56 11.66 2.37 6.42
C MET A 56 10.71 1.73 7.44
N LEU A 57 9.42 2.03 7.38
CA LEU A 57 8.42 1.34 8.20
C LEU A 57 8.41 -0.17 7.89
N ALA A 58 8.39 -0.53 6.62
CA ALA A 58 8.44 -1.93 6.19
C ALA A 58 9.71 -2.63 6.68
N GLN A 59 10.87 -1.98 6.57
CA GLN A 59 12.14 -2.51 7.10
C GLN A 59 12.06 -2.75 8.62
N ARG A 60 11.52 -1.79 9.38
CA ARG A 60 11.40 -1.87 10.84
C ARG A 60 10.42 -2.95 11.29
N LEU A 61 9.36 -3.19 10.53
CA LEU A 61 8.36 -4.22 10.82
C LEU A 61 8.69 -5.58 10.20
N GLY A 62 9.81 -5.71 9.48
CA GLY A 62 10.20 -6.95 8.80
C GLY A 62 9.26 -7.33 7.65
N TRP A 63 8.56 -6.36 7.05
CA TRP A 63 7.68 -6.61 5.91
C TRP A 63 8.51 -6.83 4.65
N ARG A 64 8.12 -7.84 3.85
CA ARG A 64 8.79 -8.17 2.59
C ARG A 64 8.75 -7.03 1.58
N HIS A 65 7.69 -6.23 1.60
CA HIS A 65 7.43 -5.16 0.67
C HIS A 65 6.89 -3.93 1.40
N ALA A 66 7.24 -2.74 0.92
CA ALA A 66 6.67 -1.49 1.40
C ALA A 66 5.21 -1.36 0.96
N VAL A 67 4.34 -1.01 1.89
CA VAL A 67 2.92 -0.71 1.61
C VAL A 67 2.78 0.82 1.59
N PRO A 68 2.25 1.43 0.52
CA PRO A 68 2.17 2.89 0.40
C PRO A 68 1.06 3.47 1.28
N LEU A 69 1.26 3.50 2.60
CA LEU A 69 0.30 4.02 3.57
C LEU A 69 0.18 5.54 3.49
N LEU A 70 1.28 6.22 3.14
CA LEU A 70 1.42 7.67 3.15
C LEU A 70 1.32 8.29 1.75
N GLY A 71 1.82 7.56 0.74
CA GLY A 71 1.77 7.98 -0.67
C GLY A 71 0.34 8.03 -1.25
N ALA A 72 -0.60 7.27 -0.69
CA ALA A 72 -2.00 7.24 -1.14
C ALA A 72 -2.84 8.41 -0.63
N GLN A 73 -2.30 9.31 0.19
CA GLN A 73 -3.05 10.49 0.60
C GLN A 73 -3.06 11.52 -0.53
N PRO A 74 -4.24 11.93 -1.05
CA PRO A 74 -4.30 13.11 -1.88
C PRO A 74 -3.67 14.22 -1.05
N ALA A 75 -2.71 14.94 -1.64
CA ALA A 75 -2.11 16.09 -0.99
C ALA A 75 -3.25 16.91 -0.38
N SER A 76 -3.39 16.87 0.94
CA SER A 76 -4.38 17.68 1.64
C SER A 76 -3.81 19.08 1.66
N GLY A 77 -3.83 19.68 0.47
CA GLY A 77 -3.41 21.02 0.12
C GLY A 77 -4.65 21.74 -0.37
N ARG A 78 -5.51 22.06 0.60
CA ARG A 78 -6.24 23.33 0.70
C ARG A 78 -6.31 24.09 -0.64
N ASN A 79 -7.42 23.92 -1.36
CA ASN A 79 -7.94 24.85 -2.37
C ASN A 79 -6.87 25.82 -2.93
N ARG A 80 -6.05 25.39 -3.91
CA ARG A 80 -5.14 26.29 -4.66
C ARG A 80 -5.90 27.24 -5.59
N ARG A 81 -7.11 27.68 -5.21
CA ARG A 81 -7.76 28.84 -5.82
C ARG A 81 -7.03 30.08 -5.35
N GLY A 82 -5.97 30.47 -6.06
CA GLY A 82 -5.42 31.82 -5.93
C GLY A 82 -3.91 32.00 -6.07
N VAL A 83 -3.10 30.95 -6.20
CA VAL A 83 -1.64 31.14 -6.41
C VAL A 83 -1.31 30.92 -7.88
N ARG A 84 -0.99 32.02 -8.56
CA ARG A 84 -0.51 32.05 -9.95
C ARG A 84 0.67 31.06 -10.12
N PRO A 85 0.76 30.32 -11.23
CA PRO A 85 1.96 29.55 -11.56
C PRO A 85 3.05 30.54 -11.98
N GLY A 86 3.88 30.95 -11.04
CA GLY A 86 4.99 31.85 -11.31
C GLY A 86 5.82 32.06 -10.06
N THR A 87 7.06 31.59 -10.10
CA THR A 87 8.14 31.82 -9.13
C THR A 87 8.06 31.06 -7.80
N THR A 88 8.19 29.73 -7.85
CA THR A 88 8.86 29.03 -6.74
C THR A 88 10.33 29.43 -6.78
N SER A 89 10.71 30.33 -5.87
CA SER A 89 12.11 30.72 -5.68
C SER A 89 12.96 29.49 -5.31
N PRO A 90 14.23 29.41 -5.75
CA PRO A 90 15.16 28.33 -5.38
C PRO A 90 15.37 28.15 -3.86
N THR A 91 14.94 29.12 -3.04
CA THR A 91 15.16 29.22 -1.59
C THR A 91 14.16 28.44 -0.73
N GLU A 92 13.13 27.80 -1.31
CA GLU A 92 12.21 26.91 -0.56
C GLU A 92 12.69 25.45 -0.49
N ARG A 93 13.80 25.11 -1.16
CA ARG A 93 14.38 23.75 -1.15
C ARG A 93 15.09 23.38 0.15
N ASP A 94 15.53 24.36 0.94
CA ASP A 94 16.38 24.14 2.13
C ASP A 94 15.62 24.10 3.47
N GLN A 95 14.29 24.20 3.47
CA GLN A 95 13.54 24.12 4.73
C GLN A 95 13.20 22.66 5.04
N ALA A 96 13.81 22.15 6.12
CA ALA A 96 13.32 20.96 6.81
C ALA A 96 11.78 21.02 6.93
N PRO A 97 11.07 19.89 6.79
CA PRO A 97 9.62 19.89 6.87
C PRO A 97 9.16 20.60 8.14
N GLY A 98 8.39 21.67 7.98
CA GLY A 98 7.82 22.38 9.12
C GLY A 98 7.01 21.42 10.01
N PRO A 99 6.82 21.75 11.30
CA PRO A 99 6.14 20.88 12.27
C PRO A 99 4.75 20.43 11.80
N GLU A 100 4.05 21.26 11.02
CA GLU A 100 2.76 20.93 10.39
C GLU A 100 2.85 19.73 9.42
N ARG A 101 3.95 19.60 8.66
CA ARG A 101 4.14 18.50 7.70
C ARG A 101 4.39 17.19 8.43
N VAL A 102 5.23 17.22 9.47
CA VAL A 102 5.50 16.07 10.35
C VAL A 102 4.21 15.61 11.04
N GLN A 103 3.43 16.55 11.58
CA GLN A 103 2.11 16.24 12.15
C GLN A 103 1.16 15.60 11.13
N GLY A 104 1.15 16.12 9.89
CA GLY A 104 0.38 15.55 8.79
C GLY A 104 0.77 14.11 8.47
N LEU A 105 2.07 13.79 8.50
CA LEU A 105 2.60 12.43 8.31
C LEU A 105 2.12 11.49 9.42
N LEU A 106 2.21 11.90 10.68
CA LEU A 106 1.79 11.09 11.82
C LEU A 106 0.27 10.84 11.82
N LEU A 107 -0.51 11.88 11.52
CA LEU A 107 -1.96 11.75 11.34
C LEU A 107 -2.30 10.79 10.20
N ALA A 108 -1.50 10.82 9.13
CA ALA A 108 -1.66 9.92 8.01
C ALA A 108 -1.42 8.46 8.37
N GLN A 109 -0.37 8.19 9.14
CA GLN A 109 -0.07 6.87 9.68
C GLN A 109 -1.18 6.38 10.62
N ALA A 110 -1.64 7.22 11.54
CA ALA A 110 -2.73 6.86 12.45
C ALA A 110 -4.01 6.46 11.70
N ARG A 111 -4.39 7.22 10.66
CA ARG A 111 -5.53 6.88 9.79
C ARG A 111 -5.32 5.60 9.01
N ALA A 112 -4.11 5.36 8.53
CA ALA A 112 -3.78 4.11 7.82
C ALA A 112 -3.91 2.90 8.74
N ALA A 113 -3.42 3.00 9.98
CA ALA A 113 -3.56 1.95 10.99
C ALA A 113 -5.03 1.65 11.32
N LEU A 114 -5.86 2.68 11.54
CA LEU A 114 -7.29 2.49 11.78
C LEU A 114 -7.99 1.79 10.61
N ARG A 115 -7.71 2.22 9.36
CA ARG A 115 -8.26 1.55 8.17
C ARG A 115 -7.83 0.09 8.06
N ALA A 116 -6.59 -0.22 8.43
CA ALA A 116 -6.09 -1.60 8.44
C ALA A 116 -6.82 -2.47 9.48
N ILE A 117 -7.11 -1.92 10.67
CA ILE A 117 -7.89 -2.61 11.72
C ILE A 117 -9.32 -2.88 11.23
N ASP A 118 -9.98 -1.87 10.65
CA ASP A 118 -11.32 -2.02 10.10
C ASP A 118 -11.36 -3.08 8.99
N LEU A 119 -10.38 -3.04 8.08
CA LEU A 119 -10.26 -4.02 7.00
C LEU A 119 -10.00 -5.43 7.54
N SER A 120 -9.11 -5.58 8.53
CA SER A 120 -8.85 -6.87 9.18
C SER A 120 -10.11 -7.45 9.82
N THR A 121 -10.93 -6.60 10.46
CA THR A 121 -12.18 -7.02 11.08
C THR A 121 -13.18 -7.50 10.04
N GLU A 122 -13.31 -6.78 8.92
CA GLU A 122 -14.20 -7.17 7.83
C GLU A 122 -13.73 -8.45 7.12
N LEU A 123 -12.43 -8.59 6.87
CA LEU A 123 -11.85 -9.81 6.30
C LEU A 123 -12.06 -11.02 7.23
N GLY A 124 -11.90 -10.86 8.54
CA GLY A 124 -12.18 -11.91 9.52
C GLY A 124 -13.63 -12.42 9.43
N ARG A 125 -14.61 -11.51 9.44
CA ARG A 125 -16.03 -11.87 9.28
C ARG A 125 -16.31 -12.58 7.96
N ARG A 126 -15.65 -12.17 6.88
CA ARG A 126 -15.80 -12.80 5.55
C ARG A 126 -15.17 -14.18 5.49
N ALA A 127 -13.99 -14.36 6.08
CA ALA A 127 -13.35 -15.65 6.22
C ALA A 127 -14.23 -16.63 7.01
N GLU A 128 -14.83 -16.19 8.13
CA GLU A 128 -15.79 -16.99 8.90
C GLU A 128 -17.01 -17.40 8.06
N ARG A 129 -17.59 -16.47 7.28
CA ARG A 129 -18.70 -16.79 6.35
C ARG A 129 -18.27 -17.81 5.29
N LEU A 130 -17.09 -17.65 4.71
CA LEU A 130 -16.54 -18.59 3.72
C LEU A 130 -16.40 -19.99 4.32
N LEU A 131 -15.84 -20.10 5.52
CA LEU A 131 -15.69 -21.36 6.24
C LEU A 131 -17.05 -21.99 6.57
N ALA A 132 -18.05 -21.21 6.97
CA ALA A 132 -19.41 -21.68 7.24
C ALA A 132 -20.13 -22.17 5.96
N VAL A 133 -19.77 -21.63 4.79
CA VAL A 133 -20.31 -22.02 3.49
C VAL A 133 -19.55 -23.21 2.87
N ALA A 134 -18.28 -23.41 3.21
CA ALA A 134 -17.44 -24.45 2.62
C ALA A 134 -18.07 -25.86 2.59
N PRO A 135 -18.76 -26.35 3.66
CA PRO A 135 -19.43 -27.66 3.63
C PRO A 135 -20.58 -27.78 2.63
N LYS A 136 -21.13 -26.65 2.15
CA LYS A 136 -22.24 -26.61 1.18
C LYS A 136 -21.74 -26.74 -0.26
N LEU A 137 -20.43 -26.66 -0.49
CA LEU A 137 -19.84 -26.74 -1.81
C LEU A 137 -19.74 -28.20 -2.25
N ARG A 138 -20.53 -28.59 -3.25
CA ARG A 138 -20.55 -29.95 -3.79
C ARG A 138 -19.48 -30.21 -4.86
N ALA A 139 -18.70 -29.18 -5.22
CA ALA A 139 -17.68 -29.29 -6.25
C ALA A 139 -16.46 -30.07 -5.72
N LYS A 140 -15.99 -31.04 -6.52
CA LYS A 140 -14.74 -31.75 -6.23
C LYS A 140 -13.60 -30.72 -6.18
N ARG A 141 -12.74 -30.79 -5.15
CA ARG A 141 -11.60 -29.89 -4.92
C ARG A 141 -11.95 -28.46 -4.49
N ALA A 142 -13.19 -28.20 -4.05
CA ALA A 142 -13.59 -26.89 -3.54
C ALA A 142 -12.80 -26.45 -2.29
N ASP A 143 -12.35 -27.41 -1.48
CA ASP A 143 -11.47 -27.22 -0.33
C ASP A 143 -10.19 -26.44 -0.69
N ARG A 144 -9.57 -26.77 -1.83
CA ARG A 144 -8.37 -26.07 -2.30
C ARG A 144 -8.64 -24.64 -2.76
N VAL A 145 -9.83 -24.38 -3.31
CA VAL A 145 -10.24 -23.01 -3.69
C VAL A 145 -10.52 -22.18 -2.43
N VAL A 146 -11.13 -22.78 -1.41
CA VAL A 146 -11.34 -22.14 -0.10
C VAL A 146 -10.00 -21.82 0.56
N GLU A 147 -9.07 -22.77 0.59
CA GLU A 147 -7.70 -22.57 1.12
C GLU A 147 -7.00 -21.39 0.42
N LYS A 148 -7.09 -21.32 -0.91
CA LYS A 148 -6.54 -20.19 -1.67
C LYS A 148 -7.23 -18.87 -1.37
N LEU A 149 -8.55 -18.82 -1.27
CA LEU A 149 -9.29 -17.60 -0.91
C LEU A 149 -8.92 -17.06 0.49
N LEU A 150 -8.47 -17.93 1.39
CA LEU A 150 -8.01 -17.55 2.72
C LEU A 150 -6.54 -17.13 2.75
N SER A 151 -5.76 -17.45 1.71
CA SER A 151 -4.31 -17.23 1.68
C SER A 151 -3.89 -16.15 0.68
N ASP A 152 -4.67 -15.94 -0.39
CA ASP A 152 -4.39 -14.99 -1.46
C ASP A 152 -5.40 -13.82 -1.41
N ASP A 153 -4.94 -12.61 -1.72
CA ASP A 153 -5.78 -11.39 -1.70
C ASP A 153 -6.97 -11.48 -2.67
N ALA A 154 -6.75 -12.09 -3.83
CA ALA A 154 -7.76 -12.28 -4.87
C ALA A 154 -7.38 -13.41 -5.83
N LEU A 155 -8.39 -14.03 -6.43
CA LEU A 155 -8.27 -15.12 -7.39
C LEU A 155 -8.98 -14.79 -8.70
N VAL A 156 -8.45 -15.33 -9.80
CA VAL A 156 -9.07 -15.22 -11.12
C VAL A 156 -9.73 -16.55 -11.49
N ALA A 157 -10.91 -16.52 -12.08
CA ALA A 157 -11.65 -17.72 -12.48
C ALA A 157 -11.08 -18.48 -13.71
N SER A 158 -9.87 -18.13 -14.15
CA SER A 158 -9.08 -18.84 -15.17
C SER A 158 -7.72 -19.31 -14.61
N GLN A 159 -7.48 -19.14 -13.31
CA GLN A 159 -6.26 -19.63 -12.68
C GLN A 159 -6.36 -21.15 -12.53
N GLU A 160 -5.25 -21.85 -12.78
CA GLU A 160 -5.18 -23.27 -12.52
C GLU A 160 -5.15 -23.51 -11.00
N ILE A 161 -6.29 -23.96 -10.46
CA ILE A 161 -6.43 -24.28 -9.04
C ILE A 161 -6.83 -25.74 -8.92
N ALA A 162 -5.92 -26.54 -8.37
CA ALA A 162 -6.10 -27.96 -8.12
C ALA A 162 -6.64 -28.71 -9.36
N GLY A 163 -6.19 -28.38 -10.57
CA GLY A 163 -6.63 -29.02 -11.82
C GLY A 163 -8.14 -28.93 -12.09
N MET A 164 -8.82 -27.91 -11.56
CA MET A 164 -10.21 -27.59 -11.89
C MET A 164 -10.26 -26.88 -13.24
N SER A 165 -11.27 -27.19 -14.07
CA SER A 165 -11.45 -26.47 -15.33
C SER A 165 -11.96 -25.05 -15.08
N ASP A 166 -11.65 -24.11 -15.98
CA ASP A 166 -12.15 -22.73 -15.96
C ASP A 166 -13.66 -22.66 -15.76
N ARG A 167 -14.42 -23.51 -16.43
CA ARG A 167 -15.89 -23.56 -16.31
C ARG A 167 -16.33 -24.01 -14.92
N GLY A 168 -15.63 -24.97 -14.32
CA GLY A 168 -15.89 -25.43 -12.97
C GLY A 168 -15.60 -24.34 -11.94
N LEU A 169 -14.46 -23.66 -12.10
CA LEU A 169 -14.02 -22.60 -11.21
C LEU A 169 -14.96 -21.37 -11.27
N ARG A 170 -15.39 -20.96 -12.46
CA ARG A 170 -16.40 -19.90 -12.64
C ARG A 170 -17.72 -20.24 -11.93
N ARG A 171 -18.24 -21.44 -12.13
CA ARG A 171 -19.49 -21.89 -11.48
C ARG A 171 -19.36 -21.93 -9.95
N LEU A 172 -18.19 -22.33 -9.45
CA LEU A 172 -17.91 -22.34 -8.02
C LEU A 172 -17.90 -20.92 -7.46
N PHE A 173 -17.21 -19.98 -8.12
CA PHE A 173 -17.20 -18.58 -7.71
C PHE A 173 -18.57 -17.94 -7.78
N ASP A 174 -19.34 -18.16 -8.86
CA ASP A 174 -20.71 -17.66 -8.97
C ASP A 174 -21.58 -18.17 -7.81
N ARG A 175 -21.43 -19.45 -7.43
CA ARG A 175 -22.11 -20.01 -6.26
C ARG A 175 -21.65 -19.39 -4.93
N LEU A 176 -20.36 -19.12 -4.77
CA LEU A 176 -19.83 -18.46 -3.58
C LEU A 176 -20.32 -17.02 -3.44
N VAL A 177 -20.46 -16.30 -4.56
CA VAL A 177 -21.06 -14.95 -4.59
C VAL A 177 -22.54 -15.01 -4.23
N GLU A 178 -23.30 -15.95 -4.81
CA GLU A 178 -24.72 -16.15 -4.49
C GLU A 178 -24.94 -16.45 -2.99
N LEU A 179 -24.02 -17.19 -2.38
CA LEU A 179 -24.03 -17.51 -0.95
C LEU A 179 -23.47 -16.38 -0.06
N GLY A 180 -23.04 -15.26 -0.63
CA GLY A 180 -22.49 -14.11 0.09
C GLY A 180 -21.13 -14.37 0.76
N ALA A 181 -20.41 -15.40 0.33
CA ALA A 181 -19.11 -15.79 0.89
C ALA A 181 -17.92 -15.05 0.25
N VAL A 182 -18.06 -14.61 -1.00
CA VAL A 182 -17.01 -14.00 -1.82
C VAL A 182 -17.61 -12.84 -2.62
N ARG A 183 -16.79 -11.84 -2.96
CA ARG A 183 -17.15 -10.73 -3.84
C ARG A 183 -16.50 -10.85 -5.20
N GLU A 184 -17.20 -10.36 -6.21
CA GLU A 184 -16.63 -10.00 -7.50
C GLU A 184 -16.02 -8.59 -7.40
N LEU A 185 -14.74 -8.44 -7.74
CA LEU A 185 -13.94 -7.23 -7.51
C LEU A 185 -13.68 -6.41 -8.78
N SER A 186 -13.87 -7.00 -9.96
CA SER A 186 -13.50 -6.36 -11.24
C SER A 186 -14.61 -5.48 -11.82
N GLY A 187 -15.88 -5.72 -11.49
CA GLY A 187 -17.03 -5.04 -12.07
C GLY A 187 -17.25 -5.37 -13.56
N ARG A 188 -16.64 -6.46 -14.07
CA ARG A 188 -16.65 -6.82 -15.49
C ARG A 188 -17.43 -8.11 -15.76
N THR A 189 -17.86 -8.28 -17.00
CA THR A 189 -18.55 -9.50 -17.45
C THR A 189 -17.58 -10.65 -17.75
N THR A 190 -16.32 -10.35 -18.06
CA THR A 190 -15.25 -11.33 -18.37
C THR A 190 -14.00 -11.05 -17.53
N PHE A 191 -13.13 -12.06 -17.38
CA PHE A 191 -11.89 -11.98 -16.57
C PHE A 191 -12.14 -11.49 -15.14
N ARG A 192 -13.20 -12.02 -14.51
CA ARG A 192 -13.61 -11.65 -13.16
C ARG A 192 -12.56 -12.04 -12.13
N ILE A 193 -12.34 -11.12 -11.20
CA ILE A 193 -11.48 -11.28 -10.04
C ILE A 193 -12.39 -11.44 -8.83
N TYR A 194 -12.10 -12.42 -7.99
CA TYR A 194 -12.88 -12.77 -6.82
C TYR A 194 -12.02 -12.69 -5.57
N GLY A 195 -12.57 -12.21 -4.47
CA GLY A 195 -11.88 -12.16 -3.19
C GLY A 195 -12.86 -12.03 -2.04
N LEU A 196 -12.35 -12.07 -0.82
CA LEU A 196 -13.17 -11.83 0.37
C LEU A 196 -13.70 -10.41 0.33
#